data_AF-A0A7W0UFM7-F1
#
_entry.id   AF-A0A7W0UFM7-F1
#
_cell.length_a   1.000
_cell.length_b   1.000
_cell.length_c   1.000
_cell.angle_alpha   90.00
_cell.angle_beta   90.00
_cell.angle_gamma   90.00
#
_symmetry.space_group_name_H-M   'P 1'
#
loop_
_entity.id
_entity.type
_entity.pdbx_description
1 polymer ?
#
loop_
_entity_poly.entity_id
_entity_poly.type
_entity_poly.pdbx_seq_one_letter_code
_entity_poly.pdbx_strand_id
1 'polypeptide(L)'
;ENGKSFFPHAMFHDTVMSLVVVGVIVGLAVVWHLDADGTKAGFLGPHYTEEADPGTTDFIPRPDWYFLFLFYLLRIFKWPESVILGTVGIPTILLVLLFALPFIDLRRERRLLRRPVAIVAAILVVISMGVLTYKGATAEEALGTTIVEAVPEWAQKQGFEGDEQALAGARLFAASGCGQCHVYLGIGSPNLGAPELTEIGNGDRGIDYFRQYVANPREFGNQVMTQYGEEFGGSLNDDQLRQIATFLDASKGTKE
;
A
#
# COMPACT_ATOMS: atom_id res chain seq x y z
N GLU A 1 -48.27 22.04 -4.57
CA GLU A 1 -48.96 20.75 -4.32
C GLU A 1 -48.84 19.81 -5.52
N ASN A 2 -47.64 19.64 -6.10
CA ASN A 2 -47.44 18.78 -7.28
C ASN A 2 -46.78 17.43 -6.90
N GLY A 3 -47.25 16.80 -5.83
CA GLY A 3 -46.76 15.48 -5.41
C GLY A 3 -47.61 14.36 -6.01
N LYS A 4 -46.99 13.39 -6.69
CA LYS A 4 -47.68 12.14 -7.06
C LYS A 4 -48.08 11.41 -5.78
N SER A 5 -49.25 10.74 -5.80
CA SER A 5 -49.67 9.90 -4.67
C SER A 5 -48.69 8.75 -4.45
N PHE A 6 -48.49 8.37 -3.19
CA PHE A 6 -47.61 7.26 -2.82
C PHE A 6 -48.04 5.95 -3.51
N PHE A 7 -49.33 5.61 -3.38
CA PHE A 7 -49.95 4.54 -4.14
C PHE A 7 -50.76 5.12 -5.31
N PRO A 8 -50.70 4.53 -6.52
CA PRO A 8 -49.84 3.40 -6.92
C PRO A 8 -48.46 3.83 -7.43
N HIS A 9 -48.23 5.14 -7.64
CA HIS A 9 -47.11 5.60 -8.45
C HIS A 9 -45.73 5.43 -7.80
N ALA A 10 -45.54 5.93 -6.57
CA ALA A 10 -44.24 5.80 -5.90
C ALA A 10 -43.92 4.32 -5.61
N MET A 11 -44.89 3.57 -5.10
CA MET A 11 -44.75 2.13 -4.84
C MET A 11 -44.34 1.34 -6.10
N PHE A 12 -44.94 1.65 -7.25
CA PHE A 12 -44.56 1.00 -8.51
C PHE A 12 -43.13 1.33 -8.91
N HIS A 13 -42.72 2.61 -8.85
CA HIS A 13 -41.35 3.02 -9.14
C HIS A 13 -40.34 2.35 -8.20
N ASP A 14 -40.64 2.27 -6.91
CA ASP A 14 -39.79 1.61 -5.91
C ASP A 14 -39.67 0.11 -6.22
N THR A 15 -40.78 -0.56 -6.53
CA THR A 15 -40.80 -1.99 -6.88
C THR A 15 -39.96 -2.27 -8.12
N VAL A 16 -40.10 -1.44 -9.17
CA VAL A 16 -39.29 -1.57 -10.39
C VAL A 16 -37.81 -1.35 -10.08
N MET A 17 -37.45 -0.33 -9.31
CA MET A 17 -36.04 -0.07 -8.94
C MET A 17 -35.46 -1.19 -8.07
N SER A 18 -36.23 -1.71 -7.10
CA SER A 18 -35.80 -2.87 -6.31
C SER A 18 -35.58 -4.10 -7.17
N LEU A 19 -36.46 -4.38 -8.13
CA LEU A 19 -36.29 -5.49 -9.07
C LEU A 19 -35.03 -5.31 -9.92
N VAL A 20 -34.76 -4.08 -10.38
CA VAL A 20 -33.53 -3.77 -11.13
C VAL A 20 -32.29 -4.00 -10.25
N VAL A 21 -32.26 -3.48 -9.01
CA VAL A 21 -31.12 -3.65 -8.09
C VAL A 21 -30.87 -5.13 -7.79
N VAL A 22 -31.91 -5.89 -7.47
CA VAL A 22 -31.81 -7.34 -7.21
C VAL A 22 -31.33 -8.06 -8.47
N GLY A 23 -31.89 -7.71 -9.64
CA GLY A 23 -31.47 -8.28 -10.92
C GLY A 23 -29.99 -8.01 -11.23
N VAL A 24 -29.49 -6.81 -10.94
CA VAL A 24 -28.07 -6.47 -11.07
C VAL A 24 -27.21 -7.27 -10.11
N ILE A 25 -27.59 -7.38 -8.83
CA ILE A 25 -26.84 -8.18 -7.83
C ILE A 25 -26.77 -9.65 -8.25
N VAL A 26 -27.90 -10.24 -8.64
CA VAL A 26 -27.96 -11.63 -9.13
C VAL A 26 -27.13 -11.78 -10.40
N GLY A 27 -27.23 -10.84 -11.34
CA GLY A 27 -26.44 -10.84 -12.57
C GLY A 27 -24.93 -10.82 -12.29
N LEU A 28 -24.47 -9.91 -11.42
CA LEU A 28 -23.06 -9.85 -11.02
C LEU A 28 -22.62 -11.12 -10.29
N ALA A 29 -23.45 -11.68 -9.41
CA ALA A 29 -23.15 -12.92 -8.70
C ALA A 29 -23.03 -14.12 -9.65
N VAL A 30 -23.91 -14.22 -10.65
CA VAL A 30 -23.84 -15.26 -11.70
C VAL A 30 -22.58 -15.08 -12.54
N VAL A 31 -22.29 -13.86 -12.99
CA VAL A 31 -21.06 -13.57 -13.75
C VAL A 31 -19.82 -13.94 -12.94
N TRP A 32 -19.76 -13.55 -11.67
CA TRP A 32 -18.64 -13.89 -10.78
C TRP A 32 -18.49 -15.40 -10.54
N HIS A 33 -19.61 -16.12 -10.35
CA HIS A 33 -19.60 -17.56 -10.14
C HIS A 33 -19.13 -18.33 -11.39
N LEU A 34 -19.46 -17.86 -12.58
CA LEU A 34 -19.12 -18.52 -13.84
C LEU A 34 -17.71 -18.18 -14.35
N ASP A 35 -17.21 -16.98 -14.05
CA ASP A 35 -15.95 -16.46 -14.59
C ASP A 35 -14.74 -16.71 -13.68
N ALA A 36 -14.93 -16.68 -12.36
CA ALA A 36 -13.87 -17.00 -11.41
C ALA A 36 -13.87 -18.50 -11.05
N ASP A 37 -12.68 -19.05 -10.82
CA ASP A 37 -12.46 -20.46 -10.50
C ASP A 37 -11.59 -20.59 -9.24
N GLY A 38 -12.25 -20.61 -8.07
CA GLY A 38 -11.58 -20.67 -6.78
C GLY A 38 -10.64 -19.47 -6.56
N THR A 39 -9.33 -19.74 -6.57
CA THR A 39 -8.27 -18.72 -6.39
C THR A 39 -7.92 -17.98 -7.68
N LYS A 40 -8.37 -18.44 -8.85
CA LYS A 40 -8.16 -17.73 -10.11
C LYS A 40 -9.15 -16.58 -10.23
N ALA A 41 -8.61 -15.37 -10.36
CA ALA A 41 -9.41 -14.16 -10.50
C ALA A 41 -10.15 -14.12 -11.84
N GLY A 42 -11.47 -13.96 -11.78
CA GLY A 42 -12.27 -13.49 -12.92
C GLY A 42 -12.30 -11.96 -12.97
N PHE A 43 -13.23 -11.39 -13.73
CA PHE A 43 -13.44 -9.96 -13.90
C PHE A 43 -13.77 -9.22 -12.58
N LEU A 44 -14.47 -9.90 -11.66
CA LEU A 44 -14.85 -9.36 -10.35
C LEU A 44 -13.91 -9.81 -9.22
N GLY A 45 -12.79 -10.46 -9.55
CA GLY A 45 -11.85 -11.04 -8.59
C GLY A 45 -12.06 -12.55 -8.36
N PRO A 46 -11.20 -13.19 -7.56
CA PRO A 46 -11.30 -14.60 -7.22
C PRO A 46 -12.47 -14.86 -6.26
N HIS A 47 -12.89 -16.13 -6.10
CA HIS A 47 -13.90 -16.51 -5.09
C HIS A 47 -13.35 -16.39 -3.67
N TYR A 48 -12.09 -16.77 -3.49
CA TYR A 48 -11.37 -16.72 -2.23
C TYR A 48 -9.86 -16.67 -2.53
N THR A 49 -9.09 -16.18 -1.56
CA THR A 49 -7.63 -16.18 -1.60
C THR A 49 -7.07 -17.49 -1.06
N GLU A 50 -5.74 -17.61 -1.07
CA GLU A 50 -5.04 -18.70 -0.40
C GLU A 50 -5.42 -18.79 1.09
N GLU A 51 -5.33 -20.00 1.65
CA GLU A 51 -5.63 -20.25 3.05
C GLU A 51 -4.63 -19.51 3.94
N ALA A 52 -5.13 -18.96 5.05
CA ALA A 52 -4.30 -18.15 5.94
C ALA A 52 -3.24 -19.03 6.64
N ASP A 53 -1.96 -18.74 6.36
CA ASP A 53 -0.82 -19.37 7.01
C ASP A 53 -0.10 -18.35 7.93
N PRO A 54 -0.03 -18.56 9.25
CA PRO A 54 0.71 -17.67 10.14
C PRO A 54 2.23 -17.69 9.94
N GLY A 55 2.77 -18.67 9.20
CA GLY A 55 4.19 -18.81 8.89
C GLY A 55 4.65 -18.12 7.61
N THR A 56 3.73 -17.62 6.77
CA THR A 56 4.09 -16.94 5.52
C THR A 56 4.46 -15.48 5.78
N THR A 57 5.57 -15.03 5.18
CA THR A 57 5.99 -13.62 5.18
C THR A 57 5.68 -12.91 3.86
N ASP A 58 5.09 -13.63 2.91
CA ASP A 58 4.89 -13.17 1.52
C ASP A 58 3.44 -12.80 1.19
N PHE A 59 2.59 -12.64 2.21
CA PHE A 59 1.21 -12.21 2.03
C PHE A 59 1.11 -10.68 1.97
N ILE A 60 0.43 -10.14 0.95
CA ILE A 60 0.05 -8.71 0.91
C ILE A 60 -1.33 -8.56 1.55
N PRO A 61 -1.45 -7.99 2.76
CA PRO A 61 -2.74 -7.67 3.33
C PRO A 61 -3.37 -6.48 2.62
N ARG A 62 -4.09 -6.72 1.52
CA ARG A 62 -4.94 -5.70 0.87
C ARG A 62 -6.36 -5.75 1.43
N PRO A 63 -6.93 -4.63 1.86
CA PRO A 63 -8.33 -4.60 2.27
C PRO A 63 -9.25 -4.59 1.05
N ASP A 64 -10.54 -4.82 1.28
CA ASP A 64 -11.56 -4.72 0.25
C ASP A 64 -11.62 -3.32 -0.40
N TRP A 65 -12.17 -3.27 -1.62
CA TRP A 65 -12.22 -2.07 -2.47
C TRP A 65 -12.80 -0.83 -1.77
N TYR A 66 -13.77 -1.00 -0.87
CA TYR A 66 -14.43 0.10 -0.14
C TYR A 66 -13.55 0.70 0.97
N PHE A 67 -12.42 0.08 1.31
CA PHE A 67 -11.44 0.60 2.27
C PHE A 67 -10.14 1.11 1.63
N LEU A 68 -9.97 0.97 0.30
CA LEU A 68 -8.73 1.36 -0.38
C LEU A 68 -8.37 2.85 -0.21
N PHE A 69 -9.36 3.74 -0.11
CA PHE A 69 -9.10 5.16 0.14
C PHE A 69 -8.48 5.40 1.53
N LEU A 70 -8.93 4.69 2.57
CA LEU A 70 -8.35 4.78 3.91
C LEU A 70 -6.97 4.13 3.95
N PHE A 71 -6.82 2.99 3.26
CA PHE A 71 -5.55 2.31 3.13
C PHE A 71 -4.47 3.20 2.49
N TYR A 72 -4.79 3.90 1.40
CA TYR A 72 -3.83 4.82 0.80
C TYR A 72 -3.62 6.07 1.66
N LEU A 73 -4.67 6.56 2.33
CA LEU A 73 -4.54 7.67 3.27
C LEU A 73 -3.54 7.35 4.39
N LEU A 74 -3.54 6.12 4.91
CA LEU A 74 -2.54 5.64 5.88
C LEU A 74 -1.11 5.77 5.37
N ARG A 75 -0.86 5.43 4.09
CA ARG A 75 0.47 5.55 3.49
C ARG A 75 0.99 6.98 3.43
N ILE A 76 0.11 7.98 3.47
CA ILE A 76 0.49 9.41 3.51
C ILE A 76 1.01 9.78 4.91
N PHE A 77 0.46 9.18 5.96
CA PHE A 77 0.85 9.43 7.36
C PHE A 77 1.99 8.51 7.78
N LYS A 78 3.23 8.94 7.55
CA LYS A 78 4.44 8.13 7.80
C LYS A 78 4.80 7.95 9.29
N TRP A 79 4.22 8.72 10.20
CA TRP A 79 4.54 8.60 11.64
C TRP A 79 3.47 7.76 12.35
N PRO A 80 3.86 6.78 13.19
CA PRO A 80 2.90 5.96 13.94
C PRO A 80 1.88 6.80 14.74
N GLU A 81 2.32 7.92 15.31
CA GLU A 81 1.46 8.83 16.06
C GLU A 81 0.45 9.59 15.17
N SER A 82 0.79 9.83 13.89
CA SER A 82 -0.08 10.54 12.95
C SER A 82 -1.01 9.62 12.16
N VAL A 83 -0.73 8.32 12.14
CA VAL A 83 -1.59 7.28 11.56
C VAL A 83 -3.01 7.30 12.15
N ILE A 84 -3.13 7.50 13.46
CA ILE A 84 -4.43 7.60 14.16
C ILE A 84 -5.22 8.82 13.66
N LEU A 85 -4.53 9.93 13.40
CA LEU A 85 -5.15 11.14 12.86
C LEU A 85 -5.70 10.90 11.45
N GLY A 86 -4.98 10.14 10.63
CA GLY A 86 -5.42 9.76 9.28
C GLY A 86 -6.63 8.82 9.26
N THR A 87 -6.61 7.75 10.06
CA THR A 87 -7.64 6.69 10.02
C THR A 87 -8.85 6.96 10.87
N VAL A 88 -8.68 7.57 12.03
CA VAL A 88 -9.76 7.83 12.98
C VAL A 88 -10.11 9.31 12.96
N GLY A 89 -9.11 10.19 13.01
CA GLY A 89 -9.32 11.64 13.08
C GLY A 89 -10.09 12.20 11.89
N ILE A 90 -9.56 12.03 10.67
CA ILE A 90 -10.17 12.60 9.46
C ILE A 90 -11.60 12.08 9.24
N PRO A 91 -11.87 10.76 9.23
CA PRO A 91 -13.24 10.25 9.05
C PRO A 91 -14.19 10.72 10.16
N THR A 92 -13.74 10.77 11.41
CA THR A 92 -14.55 11.25 12.53
C THR A 92 -14.92 12.72 12.37
N ILE A 93 -13.96 13.58 11.99
CA ILE A 93 -14.23 15.00 11.74
C ILE A 93 -15.24 15.16 10.60
N LEU A 94 -15.05 14.45 9.49
CA LEU A 94 -16.00 14.50 8.36
C LEU A 94 -17.40 14.03 8.76
N LEU A 95 -17.50 12.98 9.58
CA LEU A 95 -18.76 12.48 10.09
C LEU A 95 -19.44 13.49 11.04
N VAL A 96 -18.68 14.08 11.97
CA VAL A 96 -19.18 15.15 12.86
C VAL A 96 -19.65 16.35 12.04
N LEU A 97 -18.91 16.76 11.01
CA LEU A 97 -19.33 17.84 10.12
C LEU A 97 -20.62 17.50 9.35
N LEU A 98 -20.79 16.24 8.92
CA LEU A 98 -22.00 15.77 8.27
C LEU A 98 -23.22 15.81 9.22
N PHE A 99 -23.05 15.38 10.48
CA PHE A 99 -24.08 15.48 11.52
C PHE A 99 -24.36 16.93 11.94
N ALA A 100 -23.34 17.79 11.91
CA ALA A 100 -23.47 19.22 12.20
C ALA A 100 -24.08 20.01 11.03
N LEU A 101 -24.08 19.45 9.81
CA LEU A 101 -24.58 20.09 8.59
C LEU A 101 -25.99 20.70 8.72
N PRO A 102 -27.02 20.03 9.28
CA PRO A 102 -28.33 20.65 9.48
C PRO A 102 -28.34 21.87 10.40
N PHE A 103 -27.36 22.01 11.29
CA PHE A 103 -27.24 23.13 12.23
C PHE A 103 -26.39 24.28 11.66
N ILE A 104 -25.40 23.96 10.83
CA ILE A 104 -24.54 24.95 10.16
C ILE A 104 -25.25 25.55 8.95
N ASP A 105 -25.96 24.73 8.16
CA ASP A 105 -26.64 25.16 6.94
C ASP A 105 -28.10 25.61 7.21
N LEU A 106 -28.23 26.77 7.86
CA LEU A 106 -29.51 27.39 8.22
C LEU A 106 -30.27 28.00 7.02
N ARG A 107 -29.79 27.83 5.79
CA ARG A 107 -30.44 28.41 4.61
C ARG A 107 -31.82 27.77 4.41
N ARG A 108 -32.85 28.62 4.28
CA ARG A 108 -34.25 28.18 4.08
C ARG A 108 -34.48 27.47 2.74
N GLU A 109 -33.57 27.66 1.79
CA GLU A 109 -33.64 27.04 0.46
C GLU A 109 -33.02 25.64 0.46
N ARG A 110 -33.78 24.65 -0.04
CA ARG A 110 -33.37 23.25 -0.14
C ARG A 110 -32.83 22.86 -1.52
N ARG A 111 -32.82 23.78 -2.48
CA ARG A 111 -32.35 23.51 -3.85
C ARG A 111 -30.84 23.35 -3.84
N LEU A 112 -30.35 22.19 -4.28
CA LEU A 112 -28.92 21.86 -4.36
C LEU A 112 -28.13 23.00 -5.05
N LEU A 113 -28.58 23.44 -6.23
CA LEU A 113 -27.92 24.50 -7.02
C LEU A 113 -27.72 25.84 -6.29
N ARG A 114 -28.43 26.09 -5.18
CA ARG A 114 -28.28 27.30 -4.37
C ARG A 114 -27.43 27.11 -3.11
N ARG A 115 -26.77 25.95 -2.99
CA ARG A 115 -25.83 25.61 -1.90
C ARG A 115 -24.43 25.32 -2.44
N PRO A 116 -23.78 26.28 -3.15
CA PRO A 116 -22.54 26.03 -3.87
C PRO A 116 -21.42 25.52 -2.94
N VAL A 117 -21.28 26.06 -1.74
CA VAL A 117 -20.25 25.61 -0.78
C VAL A 117 -20.43 24.14 -0.37
N ALA A 118 -21.66 23.71 -0.05
CA ALA A 118 -21.92 22.33 0.37
C ALA A 118 -21.73 21.36 -0.80
N ILE A 119 -22.14 21.75 -2.02
CA ILE A 119 -21.90 20.97 -3.23
C ILE A 119 -20.41 20.83 -3.51
N VAL A 120 -19.66 21.94 -3.50
CA VAL A 120 -18.22 21.92 -3.76
C VAL A 120 -17.51 21.05 -2.72
N ALA A 121 -17.85 21.19 -1.44
CA ALA A 121 -17.30 20.33 -0.38
C ALA A 121 -17.61 18.84 -0.61
N ALA A 122 -18.86 18.50 -0.95
CA ALA A 122 -19.24 17.11 -1.23
C ALA A 122 -18.51 16.55 -2.46
N ILE A 123 -18.39 17.34 -3.54
CA ILE A 123 -17.64 16.95 -4.74
C ILE A 123 -16.16 16.74 -4.41
N LEU A 124 -15.54 17.63 -3.64
CA LEU A 124 -14.14 17.49 -3.23
C LEU A 124 -13.91 16.22 -2.40
N VAL A 125 -14.83 15.88 -1.49
CA VAL A 125 -14.77 14.61 -0.74
C VAL A 125 -14.85 13.41 -1.68
N VAL A 126 -15.81 13.40 -2.61
CA VAL A 126 -15.98 12.29 -3.58
C VAL A 126 -14.75 12.15 -4.48
N ILE A 127 -14.22 13.25 -5.01
CA ILE A 127 -12.99 13.23 -5.83
C ILE A 127 -11.80 12.73 -5.00
N SER A 128 -11.64 13.21 -3.76
CA SER A 128 -10.55 12.77 -2.89
C SER A 128 -10.64 11.27 -2.61
N MET A 129 -11.82 10.76 -2.28
CA MET A 129 -12.04 9.32 -2.10
C MET A 129 -11.71 8.54 -3.38
N GLY A 130 -12.16 9.00 -4.55
CA GLY A 130 -11.88 8.34 -5.82
C GLY A 130 -10.38 8.29 -6.15
N VAL A 131 -9.66 9.41 -5.97
CA VAL A 131 -8.21 9.49 -6.20
C VAL A 131 -7.45 8.60 -5.23
N LEU A 132 -7.82 8.61 -3.95
CA LEU A 132 -7.18 7.76 -2.93
C LEU A 132 -7.48 6.27 -3.17
N THR A 133 -8.71 5.90 -3.54
CA THR A 133 -9.06 4.52 -3.93
C THR A 133 -8.25 4.06 -5.13
N TYR A 134 -8.14 4.89 -6.18
CA TYR A 134 -7.33 4.58 -7.36
C TYR A 134 -5.88 4.34 -6.98
N LYS A 135 -5.29 5.28 -6.23
CA LYS A 135 -3.91 5.16 -5.76
C LYS A 135 -3.69 3.96 -4.84
N GLY A 136 -4.68 3.62 -4.01
CA GLY A 136 -4.67 2.42 -3.16
C GLY A 136 -4.75 1.13 -3.95
N ALA A 137 -5.56 1.10 -5.00
CA ALA A 137 -5.71 -0.06 -5.89
C ALA A 137 -4.43 -0.32 -6.71
N THR A 138 -3.82 0.74 -7.24
CA THR A 138 -2.61 0.67 -8.08
C THR A 138 -1.32 0.77 -7.28
N ALA A 139 -1.40 0.73 -5.95
CA ALA A 139 -0.22 0.82 -5.12
C ALA A 139 0.56 -0.49 -5.26
N GLU A 140 1.80 -0.40 -5.75
CA GLU A 140 2.73 -1.52 -5.71
C GLU A 140 3.19 -1.73 -4.25
N GLU A 141 3.30 -2.98 -3.86
CA GLU A 141 3.79 -3.41 -2.56
C GLU A 141 5.07 -4.17 -2.81
N ALA A 142 6.10 -3.82 -2.05
CA ALA A 142 7.37 -4.52 -2.15
C ALA A 142 7.26 -5.83 -1.36
N LEU A 143 6.83 -6.92 -2.00
CA LEU A 143 6.88 -8.24 -1.36
C LEU A 143 8.31 -8.77 -1.38
N GLY A 144 8.70 -9.53 -0.34
CA GLY A 144 9.98 -10.24 -0.31
C GLY A 144 10.19 -11.08 -1.57
N THR A 145 9.17 -11.85 -1.99
CA THR A 145 9.18 -12.63 -3.24
C THR A 145 9.36 -11.81 -4.51
N THR A 146 8.60 -10.73 -4.70
CA THR A 146 8.74 -9.86 -5.88
C THR A 146 10.12 -9.19 -5.93
N ILE A 147 10.69 -8.88 -4.76
CA ILE A 147 12.03 -8.30 -4.66
C ILE A 147 13.08 -9.36 -5.00
N VAL A 148 12.90 -10.61 -4.56
CA VAL A 148 13.80 -11.73 -4.90
C VAL A 148 13.81 -12.00 -6.40
N GLU A 149 12.65 -11.93 -7.07
CA GLU A 149 12.55 -12.10 -8.52
C GLU A 149 13.26 -10.99 -9.32
N ALA A 150 13.42 -9.79 -8.75
CA ALA A 150 14.11 -8.68 -9.40
C ALA A 150 15.65 -8.77 -9.31
N VAL A 151 16.20 -9.63 -8.45
CA VAL A 151 17.66 -9.73 -8.21
C VAL A 151 18.48 -9.98 -9.48
N PRO A 152 18.09 -10.86 -10.43
CA PRO A 152 18.84 -11.04 -11.67
C PRO A 152 18.91 -9.76 -12.52
N GLU A 153 17.81 -9.01 -12.62
CA GLU A 153 17.77 -7.73 -13.34
C GLU A 153 18.64 -6.68 -12.65
N TRP A 154 18.63 -6.65 -11.32
CA TRP A 154 19.50 -5.78 -10.53
C TRP A 154 20.98 -6.07 -10.78
N ALA A 155 21.35 -7.35 -10.78
CA ALA A 155 22.72 -7.80 -11.03
C ALA A 155 23.19 -7.34 -12.42
N GLN A 156 22.32 -7.43 -13.42
CA GLN A 156 22.59 -6.95 -14.77
C GLN A 156 22.79 -5.44 -14.81
N LYS A 157 21.80 -4.69 -14.32
CA LYS A 157 21.80 -3.23 -14.38
C LYS A 157 22.93 -2.58 -13.61
N GLN A 158 23.36 -3.18 -12.50
CA GLN A 158 24.48 -2.68 -11.68
C GLN A 158 25.82 -3.31 -12.09
N GLY A 159 25.78 -4.37 -12.90
CA GLY A 159 26.94 -5.12 -13.36
C GLY A 159 27.71 -5.80 -12.24
N PHE A 160 27.00 -6.47 -11.34
CA PHE A 160 27.55 -7.40 -10.33
C PHE A 160 27.21 -8.87 -10.62
N GLU A 161 26.66 -9.21 -11.79
CA GLU A 161 26.30 -10.60 -12.17
C GLU A 161 27.43 -11.63 -11.97
N GLY A 162 28.68 -11.21 -12.16
CA GLY A 162 29.86 -12.06 -11.99
C GLY A 162 30.38 -12.17 -10.56
N ASP A 163 29.80 -11.44 -9.60
CA ASP A 163 30.17 -11.48 -8.19
C ASP A 163 29.16 -12.33 -7.40
N GLU A 164 29.54 -13.57 -7.10
CA GLU A 164 28.70 -14.51 -6.36
C GLU A 164 28.34 -13.99 -4.95
N GLN A 165 29.22 -13.21 -4.31
CA GLN A 165 28.98 -12.66 -2.97
C GLN A 165 27.97 -11.52 -3.03
N ALA A 166 28.11 -10.62 -4.02
CA ALA A 166 27.14 -9.56 -4.25
C ALA A 166 25.76 -10.13 -4.65
N LEU A 167 25.73 -11.19 -5.47
CA LEU A 167 24.48 -11.84 -5.85
C LEU A 167 23.80 -12.53 -4.65
N ALA A 168 24.57 -13.22 -3.81
CA ALA A 168 24.05 -13.79 -2.56
C ALA A 168 23.54 -12.70 -1.61
N GLY A 169 24.26 -11.59 -1.51
CA GLY A 169 23.86 -10.41 -0.74
C GLY A 169 22.56 -9.78 -1.23
N ALA A 170 22.38 -9.64 -2.54
CA ALA A 170 21.15 -9.13 -3.14
C ALA A 170 19.95 -10.03 -2.82
N ARG A 171 20.13 -11.35 -2.86
CA ARG A 171 19.08 -12.32 -2.47
C ARG A 171 18.75 -12.24 -0.99
N LEU A 172 19.76 -12.11 -0.13
CA LEU A 172 19.55 -11.92 1.31
C LEU A 172 18.86 -10.59 1.61
N PHE A 173 19.24 -9.51 0.94
CA PHE A 173 18.58 -8.21 1.05
C PHE A 173 17.08 -8.31 0.72
N ALA A 174 16.76 -9.02 -0.36
CA ALA A 174 15.40 -9.26 -0.80
C ALA A 174 14.62 -10.15 0.20
N ALA A 175 15.21 -11.26 0.63
CA ALA A 175 14.57 -12.25 1.51
C ALA A 175 14.46 -11.79 2.98
N SER A 176 15.39 -10.95 3.46
CA SER A 176 15.42 -10.46 4.84
C SER A 176 14.50 -9.25 5.06
N GLY A 177 13.71 -8.87 4.05
CA GLY A 177 12.75 -7.78 4.15
C GLY A 177 13.38 -6.38 4.12
N CYS A 178 14.63 -6.22 3.69
CA CYS A 178 15.26 -4.89 3.62
C CYS A 178 14.50 -3.94 2.67
N GLY A 179 13.90 -4.50 1.61
CA GLY A 179 13.05 -3.78 0.68
C GLY A 179 11.68 -3.32 1.25
N GLN A 180 11.30 -3.76 2.44
CA GLN A 180 10.12 -3.23 3.16
C GLN A 180 10.34 -1.79 3.65
N CYS A 181 11.61 -1.37 3.76
CA CYS A 181 11.98 -0.02 4.19
C CYS A 181 12.82 0.72 3.17
N HIS A 182 13.63 0.02 2.38
CA HIS A 182 14.50 0.63 1.38
C HIS A 182 13.96 0.42 -0.02
N VAL A 183 14.25 1.38 -0.89
CA VAL A 183 14.04 1.25 -2.34
C VAL A 183 15.37 0.92 -2.99
N TYR A 184 15.34 0.01 -3.95
CA TYR A 184 16.47 -0.38 -4.79
C TYR A 184 16.00 -0.53 -6.24
N LEU A 185 16.61 0.22 -7.15
CA LEU A 185 16.24 0.33 -8.56
C LEU A 185 14.74 0.59 -8.78
N GLY A 186 14.13 1.40 -7.90
CA GLY A 186 12.71 1.73 -7.94
C GLY A 186 11.78 0.68 -7.32
N ILE A 187 12.30 -0.45 -6.86
CA ILE A 187 11.55 -1.52 -6.20
C ILE A 187 11.78 -1.44 -4.69
N GLY A 188 10.70 -1.44 -3.90
CA GLY A 188 10.77 -1.29 -2.45
C GLY A 188 9.74 -0.32 -1.90
N SER A 189 9.76 -0.09 -0.59
CA SER A 189 8.93 0.93 0.06
C SER A 189 9.77 2.13 0.51
N PRO A 190 9.46 3.38 0.13
CA PRO A 190 10.19 4.57 0.57
C PRO A 190 9.79 5.00 1.98
N ASN A 191 10.18 4.20 2.98
CA ASN A 191 9.93 4.51 4.39
C ASN A 191 10.75 5.73 4.84
N LEU A 192 10.20 6.47 5.81
CA LEU A 192 10.83 7.69 6.29
C LEU A 192 12.16 7.37 7.00
N GLY A 193 13.25 8.02 6.59
CA GLY A 193 14.58 7.80 7.16
C GLY A 193 15.37 6.65 6.52
N ALA A 194 14.75 5.86 5.64
CA ALA A 194 15.44 4.86 4.84
C ALA A 194 15.84 5.47 3.48
N PRO A 195 17.14 5.62 3.19
CA PRO A 195 17.59 6.09 1.88
C PRO A 195 17.29 5.06 0.79
N GLU A 196 17.18 5.57 -0.44
CA GLU A 196 17.28 4.77 -1.65
C GLU A 196 18.72 4.21 -1.75
N LEU A 197 18.85 2.92 -2.08
CA LEU A 197 20.12 2.19 -1.98
C LEU A 197 20.78 1.86 -3.33
N THR A 198 20.19 2.25 -4.46
CA THR A 198 20.72 2.04 -5.83
C THR A 198 22.15 2.53 -5.99
N GLU A 199 22.49 3.64 -5.32
CA GLU A 199 23.78 4.31 -5.45
C GLU A 199 24.56 4.37 -4.13
N ILE A 200 24.16 3.58 -3.12
CA ILE A 200 24.76 3.69 -1.78
C ILE A 200 26.26 3.36 -1.78
N GLY A 201 26.73 2.53 -2.71
CA GLY A 201 28.13 2.16 -2.91
C GLY A 201 29.02 3.29 -3.43
N ASN A 202 28.45 4.39 -3.96
CA ASN A 202 29.22 5.56 -4.40
C ASN A 202 29.85 6.35 -3.24
N GLY A 203 29.45 6.06 -2.00
CA GLY A 203 30.02 6.71 -0.82
C GLY A 203 31.41 6.22 -0.41
N ASP A 204 31.99 5.24 -1.12
CA ASP A 204 33.30 4.61 -0.85
C ASP A 204 33.52 4.26 0.65
N ARG A 205 32.44 3.88 1.34
CA ARG A 205 32.50 3.51 2.76
C ARG A 205 33.12 2.13 2.97
N GLY A 206 33.04 1.27 1.96
CA GLY A 206 33.59 -0.08 1.96
C GLY A 206 32.68 -1.11 2.63
N ILE A 207 32.96 -2.37 2.33
CA ILE A 207 32.25 -3.55 2.83
C ILE A 207 32.26 -3.61 4.37
N ASP A 208 33.38 -3.31 5.02
CA ASP A 208 33.48 -3.36 6.48
C ASP A 208 32.55 -2.37 7.17
N TYR A 209 32.35 -1.19 6.58
CA TYR A 209 31.40 -0.21 7.10
C TYR A 209 29.98 -0.73 6.98
N PHE A 210 29.56 -1.21 5.81
CA PHE A 210 28.19 -1.69 5.60
C PHE A 210 27.89 -2.90 6.49
N ARG A 211 28.87 -3.80 6.69
CA ARG A 211 28.74 -4.95 7.60
C ARG A 211 28.43 -4.48 9.03
N GLN A 212 29.24 -3.57 9.56
CA GLN A 212 29.07 -3.03 10.92
C GLN A 212 27.77 -2.23 11.05
N TYR A 213 27.44 -1.43 10.04
CA TYR A 213 26.23 -0.62 10.04
C TYR A 213 24.97 -1.48 10.04
N VAL A 214 24.87 -2.50 9.19
CA VAL A 214 23.70 -3.40 9.12
C VAL A 214 23.62 -4.27 10.38
N ALA A 215 24.75 -4.70 10.93
CA ALA A 215 24.79 -5.44 12.19
C ALA A 215 24.18 -4.63 13.33
N ASN A 216 24.64 -3.37 13.51
CA ASN A 216 24.19 -2.48 14.58
C ASN A 216 24.08 -1.01 14.15
N PRO A 217 22.97 -0.58 13.53
CA PRO A 217 22.78 0.80 13.09
C PRO A 217 22.80 1.82 14.24
N ARG A 218 22.54 1.39 15.48
CA ARG A 218 22.47 2.25 16.67
C ARG A 218 23.80 2.86 17.03
N GLU A 219 24.91 2.17 16.77
CA GLU A 219 26.27 2.71 16.98
C GLU A 219 26.55 3.92 16.08
N PHE A 220 25.84 4.01 14.95
CA PHE A 220 25.92 5.11 14.01
C PHE A 220 24.82 6.16 14.22
N GLY A 221 24.09 6.09 15.35
CA GLY A 221 23.01 7.02 15.69
C GLY A 221 21.68 6.74 14.99
N ASN A 222 21.54 5.64 14.24
CA ASN A 222 20.29 5.25 13.61
C ASN A 222 19.46 4.38 14.56
N GLN A 223 18.39 4.94 15.10
CA GLN A 223 17.43 4.25 15.98
C GLN A 223 16.19 3.73 15.23
N VAL A 224 16.06 4.02 13.94
CA VAL A 224 14.91 3.65 13.10
C VAL A 224 15.11 2.27 12.49
N MET A 225 16.32 1.98 12.00
CA MET A 225 16.66 0.68 11.45
C MET A 225 16.88 -0.35 12.56
N THR A 226 16.26 -1.53 12.44
CA THR A 226 16.46 -2.64 13.38
C THR A 226 17.89 -3.20 13.29
N GLN A 227 18.33 -3.86 14.36
CA GLN A 227 19.59 -4.60 14.39
C GLN A 227 19.40 -5.94 13.68
N TYR A 228 20.30 -6.28 12.75
CA TYR A 228 20.22 -7.55 12.00
C TYR A 228 21.30 -8.56 12.39
N GLY A 229 22.37 -8.12 13.05
CA GLY A 229 23.43 -9.04 13.50
C GLY A 229 22.94 -9.95 14.61
N GLU A 230 23.23 -11.25 14.48
CA GLU A 230 22.86 -12.28 15.46
C GLU A 230 23.43 -11.98 16.86
N GLU A 231 24.61 -11.38 16.92
CA GLU A 231 25.25 -10.92 18.18
C GLU A 231 24.45 -9.83 18.92
N PHE A 232 23.57 -9.11 18.22
CA PHE A 232 22.69 -8.09 18.76
C PHE A 232 21.21 -8.52 18.81
N GLY A 233 20.93 -9.81 18.60
CA GLY A 233 19.58 -10.38 18.61
C GLY A 233 18.84 -10.31 17.26
N GLY A 234 19.55 -10.02 16.17
CA GLY A 234 19.03 -10.14 14.81
C GLY A 234 19.12 -11.57 14.24
N SER A 235 18.78 -11.74 12.97
CA SER A 235 18.69 -13.05 12.31
C SER A 235 19.86 -13.38 11.36
N LEU A 236 20.83 -12.48 11.20
CA LEU A 236 21.92 -12.62 10.22
C LEU A 236 23.26 -12.88 10.90
N ASN A 237 23.98 -13.90 10.44
CA ASN A 237 25.35 -14.18 10.86
C ASN A 237 26.38 -13.28 10.12
N ASP A 238 27.66 -13.32 10.54
CA ASP A 238 28.71 -12.44 9.97
C ASP A 238 28.90 -12.65 8.45
N ASP A 239 28.78 -13.89 7.96
CA ASP A 239 28.92 -14.20 6.53
C ASP A 239 27.77 -13.60 5.71
N GLN A 240 26.53 -13.71 6.21
CA GLN A 240 25.35 -13.09 5.59
C GLN A 240 25.44 -11.56 5.62
N LEU A 241 25.92 -10.99 6.72
CA LEU A 241 26.18 -9.54 6.82
C LEU A 241 27.24 -9.08 5.83
N ARG A 242 28.32 -9.86 5.63
CA ARG A 242 29.33 -9.58 4.60
C ARG A 242 28.75 -9.64 3.20
N GLN A 243 27.92 -10.63 2.89
CA GLN A 243 27.25 -10.73 1.59
C GLN A 243 26.39 -9.50 1.30
N ILE A 244 25.53 -9.10 2.23
CA ILE A 244 24.73 -7.88 2.09
C ILE A 244 25.64 -6.66 1.93
N ALA A 245 26.71 -6.56 2.72
CA ALA A 245 27.65 -5.45 2.62
C ALA A 245 28.36 -5.38 1.26
N THR A 246 28.76 -6.51 0.68
CA THR A 246 29.34 -6.61 -0.66
C THR A 246 28.34 -6.16 -1.73
N PHE A 247 27.07 -6.57 -1.60
CA PHE A 247 26.00 -6.09 -2.47
C PHE A 247 25.81 -4.57 -2.40
N LEU A 248 25.76 -3.99 -1.19
CA LEU A 248 25.61 -2.55 -1.01
C LEU A 248 26.81 -1.77 -1.56
N ASP A 249 28.03 -2.27 -1.37
CA ASP A 249 29.25 -1.67 -1.93
C ASP A 249 29.29 -1.73 -3.47
N ALA A 250 28.79 -2.83 -4.05
CA ALA A 250 28.67 -3.00 -5.50
C ALA A 250 27.56 -2.12 -6.13
N SER A 251 26.65 -1.56 -5.32
CA SER A 251 25.51 -0.77 -5.77
C SER A 251 25.91 0.68 -6.05
N LYS A 252 26.53 0.91 -7.22
CA LYS A 252 27.13 2.19 -7.64
C LYS A 252 26.29 2.96 -8.67
N GLY A 253 25.08 2.49 -8.94
CA GLY A 253 24.18 3.05 -9.96
C GLY A 253 24.18 2.22 -11.24
N THR A 254 23.16 2.41 -12.07
CA THR A 254 22.99 1.63 -13.30
C THR A 254 24.14 1.88 -14.27
N LYS A 255 24.78 0.82 -14.74
CA LYS A 255 25.71 0.86 -15.87
C LYS A 255 24.88 0.91 -17.14
N GLU A 256 24.89 2.05 -17.83
CA GLU A 256 24.32 2.20 -19.18
C GLU A 256 25.06 1.32 -20.21
#